data_AF-A0A9D1DTT3-F1
#
_entry.id   AF-A0A9D1DTT3-F1
#
_cell.length_a   1.000
_cell.length_b   1.000
_cell.length_c   1.000
_cell.angle_alpha   90.00
_cell.angle_beta   90.00
_cell.angle_gamma   90.00
#
_symmetry.space_group_name_H-M   'P 1'
#
loop_
_entity.id
_entity.type
_entity.pdbx_description
1 polymer ?
#
loop_
_entity_poly.entity_id
_entity_poly.type
_entity_poly.pdbx_seq_one_letter_code
_entity_poly.pdbx_strand_id
1 'polypeptide(L)'
;MKMNKKGFTMLELLAVIIILGIVIGLAYTSISKYLNQARNATYSDFEQNIKDGVTNYLIDHTGSIPNEGESLVVDVEKLVCEGYVESLQDPHESTKTCNLESYAIVKRNNNTGYNMDIDYEACLVCAGYKSPACSNSISGIKRLKADSDCEVE
;
A
#
# COMPACT_ATOMS: atom_id res chain seq x y z
N MET A 1 67.93 -13.02 -3.02
CA MET A 1 66.69 -12.94 -2.21
C MET A 1 65.71 -13.99 -2.70
N LYS A 2 65.42 -15.03 -1.91
CA LYS A 2 64.43 -16.07 -2.29
C LYS A 2 63.08 -15.68 -1.69
N MET A 3 62.14 -15.23 -2.51
CA MET A 3 60.78 -14.91 -2.07
C MET A 3 59.99 -16.21 -1.93
N ASN A 4 59.78 -16.68 -0.70
CA ASN A 4 58.85 -17.76 -0.40
C ASN A 4 57.41 -17.25 -0.56
N LYS A 5 56.81 -17.46 -1.73
CA LYS A 5 55.37 -17.26 -1.92
C LYS A 5 54.63 -18.50 -1.40
N LYS A 6 54.34 -18.53 -0.10
CA LYS A 6 53.39 -19.52 0.44
C LYS A 6 51.99 -19.13 -0.05
N GLY A 7 51.43 -19.94 -0.95
CA GLY A 7 50.03 -19.83 -1.33
C GLY A 7 49.13 -20.34 -0.20
N PHE A 8 47.92 -19.80 -0.09
CA PHE A 8 46.90 -20.28 0.84
C PHE A 8 46.64 -21.77 0.66
N THR A 9 46.44 -22.49 1.77
CA THR A 9 46.11 -23.91 1.75
C THR A 9 44.60 -24.10 1.57
N MET A 10 44.18 -25.22 0.97
CA MET A 10 42.75 -25.55 0.84
C MET A 10 42.03 -25.60 2.19
N LEU A 11 42.75 -25.97 3.27
CA LEU A 11 42.20 -26.04 4.62
C LEU A 11 41.80 -24.67 5.17
N GLU A 12 42.62 -23.64 4.93
CA GLU A 12 42.30 -22.27 5.35
C GLU A 12 41.07 -21.75 4.61
N LEU A 13 40.96 -22.05 3.32
CA LEU A 13 39.82 -21.65 2.51
C LEU A 13 38.54 -22.40 2.94
N LEU A 14 38.65 -23.67 3.32
CA LEU A 14 37.56 -24.48 3.89
C LEU A 14 37.06 -23.90 5.22
N ALA A 15 37.96 -23.51 6.11
CA ALA A 15 37.59 -22.90 7.39
C ALA A 15 36.80 -21.59 7.19
N VAL A 16 37.19 -20.75 6.22
CA VAL A 16 36.50 -19.50 5.92
C VAL A 16 35.09 -19.74 5.38
N ILE A 17 34.90 -20.67 4.45
CA ILE A 17 33.55 -20.94 3.90
C ILE A 17 32.60 -21.53 4.94
N ILE A 18 33.10 -22.32 5.90
CA ILE A 18 32.29 -22.82 7.02
C ILE A 18 31.80 -21.66 7.88
N ILE A 19 32.70 -20.74 8.24
CA ILE A 19 32.35 -19.55 9.04
C ILE A 19 31.34 -18.68 8.28
N LEU A 20 31.55 -18.44 6.98
CA LEU A 20 30.61 -17.68 6.14
C LEU A 20 29.24 -18.34 6.05
N GLY A 21 29.19 -19.67 5.90
CA GLY A 21 27.94 -20.42 5.87
C GLY A 21 27.12 -20.29 7.16
N ILE A 22 27.77 -20.33 8.31
CA ILE A 22 27.12 -20.12 9.61
C ILE A 22 26.56 -18.70 9.72
N VAL A 23 27.33 -17.68 9.32
CA VAL A 23 26.90 -16.27 9.36
C VAL A 23 25.70 -16.02 8.45
N ILE A 24 25.72 -16.53 7.22
CA ILE A 24 24.61 -16.39 6.26
C ILE A 24 23.35 -17.09 6.78
N GLY A 25 23.48 -18.28 7.38
CA GLY A 25 22.36 -19.03 7.93
C GLY A 25 21.61 -18.26 9.02
N LEU A 26 22.33 -17.60 9.94
CA LEU A 26 21.71 -16.77 10.99
C LEU A 26 21.07 -15.50 10.41
N ALA A 27 21.74 -14.86 9.44
CA ALA A 27 21.25 -13.62 8.83
C ALA A 27 19.91 -13.81 8.08
N TYR A 28 19.74 -14.94 7.37
CA TYR A 28 18.56 -15.20 6.53
C TYR A 28 17.24 -15.13 7.31
N THR A 29 17.17 -15.77 8.47
CA THR A 29 15.92 -15.84 9.27
C THR A 29 15.46 -14.49 9.82
N SER A 30 16.40 -13.59 10.06
CA SER A 30 16.12 -12.25 10.57
C SER A 30 15.43 -11.37 9.51
N ILE A 31 15.93 -11.41 8.27
CA ILE A 31 15.49 -10.53 7.17
C ILE A 31 14.01 -10.72 6.81
N SER A 32 13.52 -11.97 6.81
CA SER A 32 12.14 -12.28 6.43
C SER A 32 11.09 -11.55 7.29
N LYS A 33 11.31 -11.45 8.61
CA LYS A 33 10.39 -10.76 9.52
C LYS A 33 10.38 -9.26 9.28
N TYR A 34 11.55 -8.65 9.10
CA TYR A 34 11.65 -7.22 8.79
C TYR A 34 10.97 -6.88 7.47
N LEU A 35 11.11 -7.74 6.45
CA LEU A 35 10.47 -7.52 5.17
C LEU A 35 8.94 -7.53 5.27
N ASN A 36 8.37 -8.47 6.02
CA ASN A 36 6.91 -8.52 6.21
C ASN A 36 6.40 -7.31 7.02
N GLN A 37 7.15 -6.86 8.03
CA GLN A 37 6.80 -5.65 8.77
C GLN A 37 6.84 -4.41 7.89
N ALA A 38 7.88 -4.27 7.06
CA ALA A 38 8.00 -3.16 6.11
C ALA A 38 6.82 -3.14 5.12
N ARG A 39 6.45 -4.30 4.56
CA ARG A 39 5.28 -4.42 3.67
C ARG A 39 3.98 -3.99 4.35
N ASN A 40 3.75 -4.45 5.58
CA ASN A 40 2.55 -4.07 6.33
C ASN A 40 2.51 -2.57 6.64
N ALA A 41 3.67 -1.95 6.92
CA ALA A 41 3.76 -0.50 7.06
C ALA A 41 3.38 0.21 5.75
N THR A 42 3.91 -0.25 4.61
CA THR A 42 3.56 0.30 3.30
C THR A 42 2.07 0.19 2.98
N TYR A 43 1.42 -0.93 3.30
CA TYR A 43 -0.03 -1.06 3.12
C TYR A 43 -0.81 -0.07 4.00
N SER A 44 -0.38 0.13 5.24
CA SER A 44 -0.98 1.15 6.12
C SER A 44 -0.79 2.57 5.56
N ASP A 45 0.37 2.86 4.98
CA ASP A 45 0.65 4.15 4.35
C ASP A 45 -0.22 4.34 3.09
N PHE A 46 -0.43 3.30 2.29
CA PHE A 46 -1.35 3.34 1.14
C PHE A 46 -2.79 3.61 1.57
N GLU A 47 -3.27 2.96 2.63
CA GLU A 47 -4.60 3.26 3.17
C GLU A 47 -4.73 4.72 3.62
N GLN A 48 -3.67 5.28 4.23
CA GLN A 48 -3.67 6.70 4.62
C GLN A 48 -3.62 7.63 3.39
N ASN A 49 -2.79 7.32 2.40
CA ASN A 49 -2.71 8.08 1.15
C ASN A 49 -4.05 8.10 0.40
N ILE A 50 -4.78 6.98 0.39
CA ILE A 50 -6.13 6.94 -0.19
C ILE A 50 -7.09 7.86 0.56
N LYS A 51 -7.04 7.86 1.91
CA LYS A 51 -7.88 8.75 2.74
C LYS A 51 -7.56 10.22 2.51
N ASP A 52 -6.27 10.57 2.45
CA ASP A 52 -5.83 11.93 2.20
C ASP A 52 -6.18 12.37 0.77
N GLY A 53 -6.00 11.48 -0.20
CA GLY A 53 -6.34 11.71 -1.60
C GLY A 53 -7.83 11.93 -1.81
N VAL A 54 -8.71 11.11 -1.22
CA VAL A 54 -10.16 11.32 -1.32
C VAL A 54 -10.60 12.58 -0.56
N THR A 55 -9.93 12.92 0.54
CA THR A 55 -10.19 14.16 1.28
C THR A 55 -9.91 15.37 0.39
N ASN A 56 -8.74 15.40 -0.25
CA ASN A 56 -8.35 16.46 -1.18
C ASN A 56 -9.31 16.52 -2.39
N TYR A 57 -9.67 15.35 -2.95
CA TYR A 57 -10.64 15.26 -4.03
C TYR A 57 -11.98 15.92 -3.67
N LEU A 58 -12.48 15.69 -2.46
CA LEU A 58 -13.76 16.26 -2.00
C LEU A 58 -13.68 17.74 -1.65
N ILE A 59 -12.51 18.24 -1.26
CA ILE A 59 -12.27 19.67 -1.07
C ILE A 59 -12.40 20.41 -2.41
N ASP A 60 -11.82 19.84 -3.46
CA ASP A 60 -11.89 20.43 -4.82
C ASP A 60 -13.25 20.17 -5.48
N HIS A 61 -13.90 19.06 -5.14
CA HIS A 61 -15.21 18.65 -5.65
C HIS A 61 -16.29 18.65 -4.55
N THR A 62 -16.50 19.81 -3.92
CA THR A 62 -17.50 19.95 -2.83
C THR A 62 -18.91 19.47 -3.19
N GLY A 63 -19.30 19.51 -4.47
CA GLY A 63 -20.58 18.98 -4.95
C GLY A 63 -20.70 17.45 -4.91
N SER A 64 -19.60 16.74 -4.70
CA SER A 64 -19.55 15.28 -4.55
C SER A 64 -19.71 14.82 -3.11
N ILE A 65 -19.62 15.73 -2.12
CA ILE A 65 -19.76 15.41 -0.70
C ILE A 65 -21.16 14.80 -0.44
N PRO A 66 -21.26 13.62 0.20
CA PRO A 66 -22.54 12.98 0.47
C PRO A 66 -23.42 13.83 1.42
N ASN A 67 -24.73 13.63 1.36
CA ASN A 67 -25.65 14.25 2.32
C ASN A 67 -25.51 13.58 3.71
N GLU A 68 -26.09 14.20 4.72
CA GLU A 68 -26.06 13.66 6.09
C GLU A 68 -26.68 12.25 6.15
N GLY A 69 -25.95 11.32 6.76
CA GLY A 69 -26.34 9.92 6.85
C GLY A 69 -26.08 9.10 5.58
N GLU A 70 -25.63 9.72 4.50
CA GLU A 70 -25.28 9.05 3.25
C GLU A 70 -23.79 8.75 3.15
N SER A 71 -23.47 7.80 2.27
CA SER A 71 -22.12 7.42 1.92
C SER A 71 -21.84 7.62 0.43
N LEU A 72 -20.57 7.77 0.10
CA LEU A 72 -20.02 7.83 -1.24
C LEU A 72 -18.86 6.84 -1.33
N VAL A 73 -18.77 6.13 -2.44
CA VAL A 73 -17.58 5.34 -2.78
C VAL A 73 -16.83 6.04 -3.89
N VAL A 74 -15.50 6.14 -3.77
CA VAL A 74 -14.63 6.72 -4.79
C VAL A 74 -13.55 5.71 -5.14
N ASP A 75 -13.47 5.30 -6.40
CA ASP A 75 -12.46 4.33 -6.84
C ASP A 75 -11.06 4.96 -6.80
N VAL A 76 -10.07 4.20 -6.32
CA VAL A 76 -8.67 4.66 -6.28
C VAL A 76 -8.17 4.94 -7.68
N GLU A 77 -8.59 4.14 -8.65
CA GLU A 77 -8.40 4.39 -10.09
C GLU A 77 -8.66 5.86 -10.45
N LYS A 78 -9.83 6.38 -10.07
CA LYS A 78 -10.22 7.78 -10.33
C LYS A 78 -9.27 8.77 -9.66
N LEU A 79 -8.91 8.50 -8.40
CA LEU A 79 -8.02 9.37 -7.63
C LEU A 79 -6.62 9.41 -8.24
N VAL A 80 -6.15 8.30 -8.81
CA VAL A 80 -4.86 8.25 -9.52
C VAL A 80 -4.94 9.00 -10.85
N CYS A 81 -6.01 8.79 -11.62
CA CYS A 81 -6.26 9.48 -12.88
C CYS A 81 -6.27 11.01 -12.74
N GLU A 82 -6.90 11.50 -11.68
CA GLU A 82 -7.02 12.93 -11.41
C GLU A 82 -5.85 13.50 -10.60
N GLY A 83 -4.88 12.68 -10.21
CA GLY A 83 -3.64 13.10 -9.54
C GLY A 83 -3.77 13.37 -8.04
N TYR A 84 -4.81 12.88 -7.38
CA TYR A 84 -4.98 12.98 -5.92
C TYR A 84 -4.25 11.87 -5.16
N VAL A 85 -3.95 10.75 -5.82
CA VAL A 85 -3.23 9.60 -5.25
C VAL A 85 -2.17 9.17 -6.25
N GLU A 86 -0.95 8.89 -5.79
CA GLU A 86 0.07 8.27 -6.65
C GLU A 86 -0.23 6.78 -6.87
N SER A 87 0.23 6.22 -7.99
CA SER A 87 0.04 4.79 -8.27
C SER A 87 0.61 3.92 -7.15
N LEU A 88 -0.23 3.03 -6.60
CA LEU A 88 0.09 2.21 -5.44
C LEU A 88 0.73 0.89 -5.88
N GLN A 89 2.05 0.86 -6.00
CA GLN A 89 2.78 -0.36 -6.41
C GLN A 89 2.75 -1.45 -5.32
N ASP A 90 2.44 -2.69 -5.69
CA ASP A 90 2.31 -3.80 -4.74
C ASP A 90 3.70 -4.17 -4.12
N PRO A 91 3.88 -4.07 -2.77
CA PRO A 91 5.11 -4.41 -2.07
C PRO A 91 5.49 -5.90 -2.09
N HIS A 92 4.53 -6.77 -2.44
CA HIS A 92 4.73 -8.20 -2.64
C HIS A 92 5.09 -8.52 -4.10
N GLU A 93 4.46 -7.84 -5.07
CA GLU A 93 4.64 -8.08 -6.50
C GLU A 93 4.88 -6.77 -7.27
N SER A 94 6.14 -6.43 -7.55
CA SER A 94 6.50 -5.16 -8.20
C SER A 94 5.94 -4.96 -9.61
N THR A 95 5.35 -5.98 -10.25
CA THR A 95 4.72 -5.88 -11.57
C THR A 95 3.22 -5.57 -11.48
N LYS A 96 2.66 -5.42 -10.28
CA LYS A 96 1.24 -5.15 -10.06
C LYS A 96 1.06 -3.89 -9.25
N THR A 97 -0.13 -3.30 -9.38
CA THR A 97 -0.59 -2.18 -8.57
C THR A 97 -1.81 -2.58 -7.76
N CYS A 98 -2.11 -1.78 -6.75
CA CYS A 98 -3.29 -1.91 -5.91
C CYS A 98 -4.39 -0.93 -6.32
N ASN A 99 -4.38 -0.40 -7.55
CA ASN A 99 -5.25 0.72 -7.93
C ASN A 99 -6.68 0.29 -8.30
N LEU A 100 -6.80 -0.76 -9.13
CA LEU A 100 -8.03 -1.09 -9.85
C LEU A 100 -9.17 -1.60 -8.97
N GLU A 101 -8.85 -2.40 -7.95
CA GLU A 101 -9.85 -3.01 -7.06
C GLU A 101 -10.04 -2.22 -5.75
N SER A 102 -9.21 -1.21 -5.52
CA SER A 102 -9.23 -0.39 -4.31
C SER A 102 -10.17 0.79 -4.44
N TYR A 103 -10.76 1.20 -3.31
CA TYR A 103 -11.69 2.32 -3.26
C TYR A 103 -11.72 2.95 -1.86
N ALA A 104 -12.08 4.23 -1.78
CA ALA A 104 -12.38 4.92 -0.55
C ALA A 104 -13.88 4.91 -0.28
N ILE A 105 -14.27 4.76 0.98
CA ILE A 105 -15.64 4.95 1.47
C ILE A 105 -15.64 6.23 2.29
N VAL A 106 -16.49 7.16 1.90
CA VAL A 106 -16.71 8.42 2.59
C VAL A 106 -18.11 8.40 3.16
N LYS A 107 -18.26 8.64 4.45
CA LYS A 107 -19.55 8.67 5.11
C LYS A 107 -19.71 10.00 5.83
N ARG A 108 -20.81 10.70 5.57
CA ARG A 108 -21.15 11.89 6.36
C ARG A 108 -22.06 11.47 7.51
N ASN A 109 -21.59 11.68 8.73
CA ASN A 109 -22.35 11.38 9.93
C ASN A 109 -23.45 12.43 10.17
N ASN A 110 -24.40 12.07 11.02
CA ASN A 110 -25.44 12.99 11.46
C ASN A 110 -24.81 14.07 12.35
N ASN A 111 -25.06 15.31 11.97
CA ASN A 111 -24.35 16.50 12.40
C ASN A 111 -24.18 16.62 13.94
N THR A 112 -22.92 16.67 14.41
CA THR A 112 -22.56 16.92 15.81
C THR A 112 -22.17 18.38 16.10
N GLY A 113 -22.47 19.34 15.20
CA GLY A 113 -22.22 20.78 15.43
C GLY A 113 -22.13 21.66 14.18
N TYR A 114 -21.19 22.62 14.17
CA TYR A 114 -20.91 23.49 13.00
C TYR A 114 -19.90 22.88 12.01
N ASN A 115 -19.27 21.75 12.38
CA ASN A 115 -18.26 21.09 11.56
C ASN A 115 -18.88 19.89 10.84
N MET A 116 -18.49 19.69 9.59
CA MET A 116 -18.85 18.49 8.84
C MET A 116 -18.15 17.28 9.47
N ASP A 117 -18.93 16.36 10.04
CA ASP A 117 -18.47 15.08 10.57
C ASP A 117 -18.43 14.06 9.44
N ILE A 118 -17.23 13.78 8.92
CA ILE A 118 -17.00 12.88 7.78
C ILE A 118 -15.99 11.81 8.19
N ASP A 119 -16.41 10.56 8.06
CA ASP A 119 -15.56 9.38 8.22
C ASP A 119 -14.99 8.93 6.87
N TYR A 120 -13.71 8.60 6.87
CA TYR A 120 -12.98 8.10 5.72
C TYR A 120 -12.41 6.71 5.99
N GLU A 121 -12.82 5.73 5.19
CA GLU A 121 -12.28 4.38 5.21
C GLU A 121 -11.66 4.05 3.84
N ALA A 122 -10.53 3.34 3.84
CA ALA A 122 -9.85 2.93 2.61
C ALA A 122 -9.91 1.41 2.47
N CYS A 123 -10.59 0.95 1.43
CA CYS A 123 -10.46 -0.41 0.95
C CYS A 123 -9.24 -0.50 0.02
N LEU A 124 -8.17 -1.14 0.50
CA LEU A 124 -6.97 -1.44 -0.27
C LEU A 124 -6.99 -2.92 -0.66
N VAL A 125 -6.92 -3.21 -1.95
CA VAL A 125 -6.84 -4.56 -2.52
C VAL A 125 -5.58 -4.67 -3.36
N CYS A 126 -4.68 -5.56 -2.94
CA CYS A 126 -3.43 -5.94 -3.59
C CYS A 126 -3.39 -7.47 -3.77
N ALA A 127 -2.41 -8.01 -4.50
CA ALA A 127 -2.37 -9.44 -4.83
C ALA A 127 -2.31 -10.36 -3.60
N GLY A 128 -1.66 -9.91 -2.52
CA GLY A 128 -1.51 -10.67 -1.27
C GLY A 128 -2.09 -9.98 -0.03
N TYR A 129 -2.82 -8.87 -0.21
CA TYR A 129 -3.30 -8.05 0.90
C TYR A 129 -4.68 -7.47 0.60
N LYS A 130 -5.56 -7.48 1.61
CA LYS A 130 -6.87 -6.86 1.55
C LYS A 130 -7.15 -6.18 2.87
N SER A 131 -7.46 -4.88 2.84
CA SER A 131 -7.73 -4.13 4.06
C SER A 131 -9.09 -4.53 4.67
N PRO A 132 -9.27 -4.35 5.99
CA PRO A 132 -10.52 -4.68 6.66
C PRO A 132 -11.75 -3.94 6.09
N ALA A 133 -11.58 -2.68 5.68
CA ALA A 133 -12.64 -1.84 5.15
C ALA A 133 -13.28 -2.40 3.87
N CYS A 134 -12.56 -3.24 3.13
CA CYS A 134 -13.09 -3.93 1.95
C CYS A 134 -14.19 -4.95 2.26
N SER A 135 -14.44 -5.25 3.53
CA SER A 135 -15.54 -6.12 3.98
C SER A 135 -16.85 -5.36 4.15
N ASN A 136 -16.82 -4.02 4.11
CA ASN A 136 -18.01 -3.20 4.28
C ASN A 136 -18.89 -3.27 3.02
N SER A 137 -20.20 -3.39 3.22
CA SER A 137 -21.15 -3.48 2.11
C SER A 137 -21.26 -2.13 1.40
N ILE A 138 -20.92 -2.11 0.11
CA ILE A 138 -21.04 -0.94 -0.76
C ILE A 138 -22.24 -1.00 -1.72
N SER A 139 -23.09 -2.03 -1.57
CA SER A 139 -24.25 -2.23 -2.45
C SER A 139 -25.25 -1.08 -2.32
N GLY A 140 -25.59 -0.45 -3.44
CA GLY A 140 -26.53 0.68 -3.49
C GLY A 140 -25.95 2.03 -3.09
N ILE A 141 -24.65 2.11 -2.76
CA ILE A 141 -23.98 3.37 -2.48
C ILE A 141 -23.56 4.03 -3.80
N LYS A 142 -23.70 5.36 -3.91
CA LYS A 142 -23.19 6.13 -5.06
C LYS A 142 -21.69 5.88 -5.20
N ARG A 143 -21.24 5.52 -6.40
CA ARG A 143 -19.84 5.19 -6.70
C ARG A 143 -19.29 6.07 -7.81
N LEU A 144 -18.19 6.76 -7.55
CA LEU A 144 -17.44 7.56 -8.52
C LEU A 144 -16.32 6.70 -9.11
N LYS A 145 -16.33 6.55 -10.43
CA LYS A 145 -15.36 5.75 -11.19
C LYS A 145 -14.44 6.66 -12.00
N ALA A 146 -13.32 6.11 -12.45
CA ALA A 146 -12.48 6.77 -13.45
C ALA A 146 -13.26 6.99 -14.74
N ASP A 147 -12.88 8.04 -15.48
CA ASP A 147 -13.39 8.25 -16.83
C ASP A 147 -12.84 7.19 -17.77
N SER A 148 -13.59 6.87 -18.84
CA SER A 148 -13.24 5.79 -19.79
C SER A 148 -11.90 5.96 -20.48
N ASP A 149 -11.37 7.18 -20.51
CA ASP A 149 -10.15 7.55 -21.22
C ASP A 149 -8.92 7.45 -20.31
N CYS A 150 -9.12 7.23 -19.01
CA CYS A 150 -8.02 7.01 -18.09
C CYS A 150 -7.71 5.52 -17.99
N GLU A 151 -6.48 5.17 -18.33
CA GLU A 151 -5.92 3.84 -18.10
C GLU A 151 -4.81 3.97 -17.05
N VAL A 152 -4.98 3.26 -15.94
CA VAL A 152 -3.92 3.10 -14.92
C VAL A 152 -3.44 1.67 -14.92
N GLU A 153 -2.11 1.53 -14.86
CA GLU A 153 -1.41 0.24 -14.76
C GLU A 153 -1.57 -0.42 -13.39
#